data_AF-A0A3S2WUV6-F1
#
_entry.id   AF-A0A3S2WUV6-F1
#
_cell.length_a   1.000
_cell.length_b   1.000
_cell.length_c   1.000
_cell.angle_alpha   90.00
_cell.angle_beta   90.00
_cell.angle_gamma   90.00
#
_symmetry.space_group_name_H-M   'P 1'
#
loop_
_entity.id
_entity.type
_entity.pdbx_description
1 polymer ?
#
loop_
_entity_poly.entity_id
_entity_poly.type
_entity_poly.pdbx_seq_one_letter_code
_entity_poly.pdbx_strand_id
1 'polypeptide(L)'
;MDPGPRGVRFSEYETLMDHGGVGPGGWTFDPTNWWLEENGLIMEAPSFPLAPGRYLVTGGRFKPKVLTIHPKDENGASRWDLNRGGTLHDVTHLGCRSARYTPLPGSTPESCTPAKAPPNAFRVDPGAAMPPVPGCAKQDFHVLFVIGVVAKKRASAD
;
A
#
# COMPACT_ATOMS: atom_id res chain seq x y z
N MET A 1 3.20 2.31 1.28
CA MET A 1 3.94 3.40 0.60
C MET A 1 3.33 3.52 -0.78
N ASP A 2 2.93 4.71 -1.20
CA ASP A 2 2.39 4.91 -2.56
C ASP A 2 3.54 4.80 -3.59
N PRO A 3 3.45 3.90 -4.60
CA PRO A 3 4.47 3.76 -5.63
C PRO A 3 4.48 4.91 -6.66
N GLY A 4 3.55 5.87 -6.63
CA GLY A 4 3.42 6.93 -7.62
C GLY A 4 2.69 6.49 -8.90
N PRO A 5 2.83 7.19 -10.04
CA PRO A 5 2.05 6.95 -11.26
C PRO A 5 2.53 5.72 -12.05
N ARG A 6 2.65 4.58 -11.38
CA ARG A 6 3.16 3.31 -11.94
C ARG A 6 2.10 2.21 -11.97
N GLY A 7 0.85 2.55 -11.66
CA GLY A 7 -0.26 1.60 -11.66
C GLY A 7 -0.79 1.27 -13.05
N VAL A 8 -1.48 0.14 -13.16
CA VAL A 8 -2.16 -0.34 -14.37
C VAL A 8 -3.64 -0.46 -14.08
N ARG A 9 -4.54 -0.02 -14.95
CA ARG A 9 -5.99 -0.17 -14.68
C ARG A 9 -6.35 -1.64 -14.53
N PHE A 10 -7.20 -2.01 -13.58
CA PHE A 10 -7.62 -3.42 -13.45
C PHE A 10 -8.31 -3.95 -14.71
N SER A 11 -8.92 -3.08 -15.51
CA SER A 11 -9.51 -3.42 -16.81
C SER A 11 -8.48 -3.84 -17.86
N GLU A 12 -7.21 -3.51 -17.64
CA GLU A 12 -6.06 -3.85 -18.50
C GLU A 12 -5.28 -5.05 -17.94
N TYR A 13 -5.85 -5.78 -16.97
CA TYR A 13 -5.19 -6.94 -16.35
C TYR A 13 -4.74 -8.00 -17.36
N GLU A 14 -5.59 -8.35 -18.32
CA GLU A 14 -5.23 -9.35 -19.34
C GLU A 14 -4.05 -8.85 -20.19
N THR A 15 -4.05 -7.57 -20.57
CA THR A 15 -2.91 -6.95 -21.26
C THR A 15 -1.65 -6.97 -20.39
N LEU A 16 -1.75 -6.69 -19.09
CA LEU A 16 -0.61 -6.81 -18.18
C LEU A 16 -0.02 -8.23 -18.21
N MET A 17 -0.88 -9.26 -18.22
CA MET A 17 -0.45 -10.66 -18.26
C MET A 17 0.13 -11.06 -19.63
N ASP A 18 -0.43 -10.57 -20.74
CA ASP A 18 0.11 -10.76 -22.10
C ASP A 18 1.54 -10.18 -22.24
N HIS A 19 1.83 -9.13 -21.48
CA HIS A 19 3.15 -8.51 -21.37
C HIS A 19 4.03 -9.14 -20.27
N GLY A 20 3.74 -10.38 -19.87
CA GLY A 20 4.53 -11.14 -18.90
C GLY A 20 4.33 -10.72 -17.44
N GLY A 21 3.25 -9.97 -17.15
CA GLY A 21 2.97 -9.48 -15.81
C GLY A 21 3.87 -8.34 -15.37
N VAL A 22 4.54 -7.64 -16.29
CA VAL A 22 5.46 -6.54 -15.98
C VAL A 22 4.79 -5.19 -16.15
N GLY A 23 4.63 -4.45 -15.05
CA GLY A 23 4.02 -3.13 -15.03
C GLY A 23 5.00 -1.98 -15.27
N PRO A 24 4.50 -0.73 -15.34
CA PRO A 24 5.32 0.46 -15.53
C PRO A 24 6.42 0.60 -14.47
N GLY A 25 7.65 0.82 -14.90
CA GLY A 25 8.81 0.87 -13.99
C GLY A 25 9.38 -0.51 -13.63
N GLY A 26 8.92 -1.58 -14.28
CA GLY A 26 9.54 -2.90 -14.23
C GLY A 26 9.15 -3.77 -13.04
N TRP A 27 8.09 -3.41 -12.30
CA TRP A 27 7.58 -4.26 -11.23
C TRP A 27 6.82 -5.46 -11.79
N THR A 28 6.87 -6.58 -11.07
CA THR A 28 6.20 -7.82 -11.47
C THR A 28 4.90 -8.00 -10.69
N PHE A 29 3.83 -8.34 -11.39
CA PHE A 29 2.55 -8.69 -10.80
C PHE A 29 2.64 -10.03 -10.06
N ASP A 30 2.17 -10.06 -8.81
CA ASP A 30 2.05 -11.27 -8.00
C ASP A 30 0.58 -11.73 -7.98
N PRO A 31 0.22 -12.81 -8.70
CA PRO A 31 -1.16 -13.29 -8.76
C PRO A 31 -1.68 -13.85 -7.43
N THR A 32 -0.80 -14.06 -6.45
CA THR A 32 -1.17 -14.55 -5.12
C THR A 32 -1.30 -13.42 -4.09
N ASN A 33 -0.81 -12.22 -4.41
CA ASN A 33 -0.75 -11.09 -3.49
C ASN A 33 -0.63 -9.76 -4.25
N TRP A 34 -1.75 -9.24 -4.71
CA TRP A 34 -1.80 -8.02 -5.51
C TRP A 34 -2.53 -6.88 -4.82
N TRP A 35 -2.30 -5.66 -5.30
CA TRP A 35 -2.75 -4.43 -4.67
C TRP A 35 -3.58 -3.60 -5.62
N LEU A 36 -4.65 -2.99 -5.12
CA LEU A 36 -5.51 -2.09 -5.87
C LEU A 36 -5.72 -0.81 -5.08
N GLU A 37 -5.67 0.35 -5.74
CA GLU A 37 -6.01 1.65 -5.14
C GLU A 37 -7.43 2.13 -5.49
N GLU A 38 -7.86 3.22 -4.86
CA GLU A 38 -9.25 3.69 -4.87
C GLU A 38 -9.80 4.02 -6.28
N ASN A 39 -8.95 4.35 -7.24
CA ASN A 39 -9.32 4.66 -8.63
C ASN A 39 -9.26 3.44 -9.56
N GLY A 40 -8.99 2.24 -9.02
CA GLY A 40 -8.97 0.99 -9.79
C GLY A 40 -7.66 0.74 -10.52
N LEU A 41 -6.53 1.22 -10.01
CA LEU A 41 -5.20 0.89 -10.49
C LEU A 41 -4.62 -0.26 -9.67
N ILE A 42 -4.16 -1.31 -10.36
CA ILE A 42 -3.26 -2.34 -9.87
C ILE A 42 -1.92 -1.67 -9.58
N MET A 43 -1.39 -1.88 -8.39
CA MET A 43 -0.18 -1.21 -7.91
C MET A 43 0.93 -2.21 -7.60
N GLU A 44 2.17 -1.77 -7.77
CA GLU A 44 3.33 -2.46 -7.21
C GLU A 44 3.11 -2.72 -5.71
N ALA A 45 3.41 -3.94 -5.27
CA ALA A 45 3.33 -4.28 -3.86
C ALA A 45 4.27 -3.37 -3.05
N PRO A 46 3.78 -2.67 -2.01
CA PRO A 46 4.64 -1.85 -1.17
C PRO A 46 5.60 -2.75 -0.39
N SER A 47 6.83 -2.28 -0.18
CA SER A 47 7.73 -2.93 0.78
C SER A 47 7.15 -2.81 2.20
N PHE A 48 6.69 -3.93 2.76
CA PHE A 48 6.02 -3.98 4.06
C PHE A 48 6.37 -5.26 4.85
N PRO A 49 6.48 -5.21 6.19
CA PRO A 49 6.45 -4.00 7.03
C PRO A 49 7.65 -3.09 6.75
N LEU A 50 7.44 -1.78 6.87
CA LEU A 50 8.54 -0.83 6.82
C LEU A 50 9.54 -1.15 7.95
N ALA A 51 10.83 -1.08 7.64
CA ALA A 51 11.87 -1.36 8.61
C ALA A 51 11.82 -0.38 9.80
N PRO A 52 12.36 -0.76 10.97
CA PRO A 52 12.53 0.18 12.08
C PRO A 52 13.35 1.40 11.65
N GLY A 53 12.82 2.59 11.92
CA GLY A 53 13.40 3.82 11.39
C GLY A 53 12.54 5.06 11.63
N ARG A 54 13.02 6.19 11.13
CA ARG A 54 12.33 7.47 11.18
C ARG A 54 12.09 7.97 9.78
N TYR A 55 10.84 8.26 9.46
CA TYR A 55 10.36 8.59 8.12
C TYR A 55 9.66 9.93 8.17
N LEU A 56 9.98 10.82 7.24
CA LEU A 56 9.20 12.03 7.01
C LEU A 56 8.00 11.65 6.15
N VAL A 57 6.80 11.81 6.70
CA VAL A 57 5.56 11.36 6.09
C VAL A 57 4.55 12.49 5.94
N THR A 58 3.72 12.43 4.90
CA THR A 58 2.64 13.39 4.68
C THR A 58 1.43 12.73 4.04
N GLY A 59 0.26 13.29 4.32
CA GLY A 59 -0.98 12.99 3.61
C GLY A 59 -1.27 13.98 2.48
N GLY A 60 -0.28 14.79 2.05
CA GLY A 60 -0.41 15.79 0.99
C GLY A 60 -1.19 17.07 1.36
N ARG A 61 -1.80 17.12 2.56
CA ARG A 61 -2.70 18.20 3.00
C ARG A 61 -2.13 19.05 4.13
N PHE A 62 -1.42 18.43 5.06
CA PHE A 62 -0.85 19.08 6.23
C PHE A 62 0.68 19.09 6.19
N LYS A 63 1.29 19.80 7.13
CA LYS A 63 2.75 19.78 7.31
C LYS A 63 3.22 18.34 7.56
N PRO A 64 4.31 17.90 6.89
CA PRO A 64 4.87 16.58 7.12
C PRO A 64 5.17 16.31 8.60
N LYS A 65 4.97 15.07 9.02
CA LYS A 65 5.25 14.57 10.37
C LYS A 65 6.38 13.54 10.31
N VAL A 66 7.01 13.29 11.45
CA VAL A 66 7.98 12.19 11.58
C VAL A 66 7.25 10.96 12.12
N LEU A 67 7.15 9.93 11.29
CA LEU A 67 6.76 8.58 11.67
C LEU A 67 8.00 7.85 12.21
N THR A 68 7.93 7.35 13.43
CA THR A 68 8.96 6.48 14.01
C THR A 68 8.40 5.07 14.08
N ILE A 69 9.05 4.13 13.38
CA ILE A 69 8.77 2.70 13.48
C ILE A 69 9.82 2.10 14.39
N HIS A 70 9.39 1.50 15.49
CA HIS A 70 10.31 0.93 16.46
C HIS A 70 10.64 -0.52 16.11
N PRO A 71 11.81 -1.03 16.56
CA PRO A 71 12.09 -2.44 16.52
C PRO A 71 10.95 -3.26 17.15
N LYS A 72 10.81 -4.49 16.67
CA LYS A 72 9.90 -5.44 17.31
C LYS A 72 10.30 -5.63 18.77
N ASP A 73 9.32 -5.72 19.65
CA ASP A 73 9.54 -6.12 21.04
C ASP A 73 9.82 -7.63 21.15
N GLU A 74 9.99 -8.11 22.38
CA GLU A 74 10.26 -9.53 22.69
C GLU A 74 9.16 -10.48 22.20
N ASN A 75 7.94 -9.96 21.99
CA ASN A 75 6.80 -10.71 21.46
C ASN A 75 6.67 -10.60 19.93
N GLY A 76 7.60 -9.92 19.26
CA GLY A 76 7.58 -9.70 17.82
C GLY A 76 6.66 -8.57 17.36
N ALA A 77 6.05 -7.81 18.27
CA ALA A 77 5.16 -6.71 17.93
C ALA A 77 5.94 -5.43 17.62
N SER A 78 5.63 -4.78 16.50
CA SER A 78 6.20 -3.48 16.15
C SER A 78 5.24 -2.37 16.56
N ARG A 79 5.76 -1.35 17.25
CA ARG A 79 5.02 -0.12 17.58
C ARG A 79 5.46 1.01 16.66
N TRP A 80 4.59 2.00 16.47
CA TRP A 80 4.91 3.21 15.73
C TRP A 80 4.33 4.44 16.42
N ASP A 81 4.98 5.59 16.23
CA ASP A 81 4.53 6.89 16.75
C ASP A 81 4.65 7.98 15.69
N LEU A 82 3.74 8.96 15.75
CA LEU A 82 3.85 10.22 15.01
C LEU A 82 4.26 11.34 15.96
N ASN A 83 5.28 12.10 15.59
CA ASN A 83 5.77 13.19 16.44
C ASN A 83 4.71 14.29 16.64
N ARG A 84 4.86 15.03 17.76
CA ARG A 84 4.02 16.20 18.11
C ARG A 84 2.52 15.87 18.17
N GLY A 85 2.18 14.73 18.77
CA GLY A 85 0.78 14.28 18.91
C GLY A 85 0.09 14.08 17.56
N GLY A 86 0.85 13.75 16.50
CA GLY A 86 0.30 13.55 15.17
C GLY A 86 -0.66 12.36 15.13
N THR A 87 -1.69 12.46 14.31
CA THR A 87 -2.68 11.40 14.10
C THR A 87 -2.52 10.77 12.72
N LEU A 88 -3.09 9.58 12.50
CA LEU A 88 -3.17 9.00 11.14
C LEU A 88 -3.88 9.95 10.16
N HIS A 89 -4.86 10.72 10.65
CA HIS A 89 -5.54 11.71 9.83
C HIS A 89 -4.58 12.80 9.32
N ASP A 90 -3.50 13.13 10.04
CA ASP A 90 -2.55 14.17 9.59
C ASP A 90 -1.66 13.70 8.44
N VAL A 91 -1.42 12.39 8.33
CA VAL A 91 -0.39 11.81 7.46
C VAL A 91 -0.94 10.86 6.39
N THR A 92 -2.24 10.60 6.41
CA THR A 92 -2.93 9.84 5.37
C THR A 92 -3.62 10.81 4.41
N HIS A 93 -3.64 10.50 3.13
CA HIS A 93 -4.34 11.32 2.15
C HIS A 93 -5.83 10.96 2.13
N LEU A 94 -6.57 11.09 3.25
CA LEU A 94 -8.00 10.72 3.48
C LEU A 94 -8.64 9.72 2.52
N GLY A 95 -8.87 10.15 1.26
CA GLY A 95 -9.47 9.34 0.22
C GLY A 95 -8.56 8.28 -0.40
N CYS A 96 -7.24 8.39 -0.30
CA CYS A 96 -6.33 7.36 -0.77
C CYS A 96 -6.43 6.11 0.08
N ARG A 97 -6.87 5.04 -0.58
CA ARG A 97 -7.09 3.72 -0.01
C ARG A 97 -6.40 2.73 -0.91
N SER A 98 -5.77 1.75 -0.31
CA SER A 98 -5.40 0.57 -1.05
C SER A 98 -5.90 -0.67 -0.34
N ALA A 99 -6.14 -1.72 -1.10
CA ALA A 99 -6.40 -3.02 -0.54
C ALA A 99 -5.43 -4.04 -1.12
N ARG A 100 -5.02 -4.96 -0.27
CA ARG A 100 -4.31 -6.17 -0.63
C ARG A 100 -5.33 -7.28 -0.84
N TYR A 101 -5.22 -7.97 -1.97
CA TYR A 101 -6.05 -9.11 -2.32
C TYR A 101 -5.20 -10.36 -2.44
N THR A 102 -5.67 -11.42 -1.81
CA THR A 102 -5.04 -12.75 -1.86
C THR A 102 -6.13 -13.80 -2.12
N PRO A 103 -5.83 -14.92 -2.79
CA PRO A 103 -6.79 -16.01 -2.92
C PRO A 103 -7.33 -16.45 -1.56
N LEU A 104 -8.60 -16.85 -1.50
CA LEU A 104 -9.16 -17.47 -0.32
C LEU A 104 -8.40 -18.76 0.02
N PRO A 105 -8.29 -19.14 1.31
CA PRO A 105 -7.63 -20.39 1.71
C PRO A 105 -8.17 -21.60 0.94
N GLY A 106 -7.26 -22.41 0.37
CA GLY A 106 -7.62 -23.59 -0.42
C GLY A 106 -8.09 -23.31 -1.86
N SER A 107 -8.08 -22.05 -2.30
CA SER A 107 -8.42 -21.67 -3.68
C SER A 107 -7.16 -21.48 -4.54
N THR A 108 -7.32 -21.54 -5.87
CA THR A 108 -6.23 -21.29 -6.81
C THR A 108 -6.02 -19.79 -7.04
N PRO A 109 -4.84 -19.33 -7.51
CA PRO A 109 -4.61 -17.91 -7.82
C PRO A 109 -5.62 -17.31 -8.80
N GLU A 110 -6.07 -18.09 -9.79
CA GLU A 110 -7.05 -17.68 -10.82
C GLU A 110 -8.45 -17.44 -10.25
N SER A 111 -8.71 -17.91 -9.01
CA SER A 111 -9.94 -17.59 -8.30
C SER A 111 -10.00 -16.10 -7.91
N CYS A 112 -8.86 -15.44 -7.70
CA CYS A 112 -8.72 -14.08 -7.21
C CYS A 112 -7.90 -13.21 -8.18
N THR A 113 -8.55 -12.63 -9.18
CA THR A 113 -7.88 -11.81 -10.20
C THR A 113 -8.46 -10.39 -10.27
N PRO A 114 -7.64 -9.40 -10.68
CA PRO A 114 -8.14 -8.03 -10.91
C PRO A 114 -9.26 -7.94 -11.94
N ALA A 115 -9.33 -8.85 -12.92
CA ALA A 115 -10.43 -8.91 -13.90
C ALA A 115 -11.82 -9.12 -13.27
N LYS A 116 -11.90 -9.66 -12.05
CA LYS A 116 -13.16 -9.84 -11.30
C LYS A 116 -13.54 -8.61 -10.47
N ALA A 117 -12.72 -7.57 -10.45
CA ALA A 117 -13.00 -6.36 -9.69
C ALA A 117 -14.23 -5.63 -10.26
N PRO A 118 -15.20 -5.21 -9.41
CA PRO A 118 -16.44 -4.59 -9.87
C PRO A 118 -16.20 -3.15 -10.35
N PRO A 119 -16.27 -2.84 -11.66
CA PRO A 119 -15.76 -1.58 -12.19
C PRO A 119 -16.50 -0.35 -11.68
N ASN A 120 -17.81 -0.45 -11.49
CA ASN A 120 -18.65 0.64 -11.01
C ASN A 120 -18.49 0.93 -9.50
N ALA A 121 -17.71 0.12 -8.79
CA ALA A 121 -17.40 0.33 -7.38
C ALA A 121 -16.07 1.08 -7.15
N PHE A 122 -15.32 1.38 -8.22
CA PHE A 122 -14.06 2.11 -8.18
C PHE A 122 -14.23 3.57 -8.60
N ARG A 123 -13.30 4.41 -8.13
CA ARG A 123 -13.55 5.76 -7.61
C ARG A 123 -14.23 5.71 -6.25
N VAL A 124 -13.61 4.97 -5.33
CA VAL A 124 -14.08 4.76 -3.97
C VAL A 124 -14.17 6.10 -3.24
N ASP A 125 -15.29 6.34 -2.56
CA ASP A 125 -15.49 7.56 -1.80
C ASP A 125 -14.48 7.69 -0.65
N PRO A 126 -14.04 8.92 -0.32
CA PRO A 126 -13.12 9.11 0.78
C PRO A 126 -13.63 8.51 2.09
N GLY A 127 -12.80 7.67 2.70
CA GLY A 127 -13.13 7.00 3.96
C GLY A 127 -13.86 5.67 3.81
N ALA A 128 -14.46 5.37 2.65
CA ALA A 128 -15.16 4.10 2.42
C ALA A 128 -14.20 2.90 2.37
N ALA A 129 -14.77 1.70 2.54
CA ALA A 129 -14.05 0.45 2.41
C ALA A 129 -13.76 0.12 0.94
N MET A 130 -12.62 -0.52 0.68
CA MET A 130 -12.29 -0.96 -0.68
C MET A 130 -13.29 -2.04 -1.16
N PRO A 131 -13.70 -2.06 -2.44
CA PRO A 131 -14.66 -3.03 -2.94
C PRO A 131 -14.16 -4.48 -2.78
N PRO A 132 -15.01 -5.45 -2.41
CA PRO A 132 -14.62 -6.85 -2.44
C PRO A 132 -14.38 -7.32 -3.87
N VAL A 133 -13.45 -8.25 -4.06
CA VAL A 133 -13.21 -8.93 -5.33
C VAL A 133 -13.56 -10.41 -5.17
N PRO A 134 -14.45 -10.98 -6.00
CA PRO A 134 -14.85 -12.38 -5.90
C PRO A 134 -13.64 -13.33 -5.88
N GLY A 135 -13.67 -14.28 -4.94
CA GLY A 135 -12.59 -15.26 -4.75
C GLY A 135 -11.38 -14.76 -3.95
N CYS A 136 -11.37 -13.49 -3.55
CA CYS A 136 -10.27 -12.89 -2.78
C CYS A 136 -10.62 -12.70 -1.30
N ALA A 137 -9.66 -12.99 -0.43
CA ALA A 137 -9.54 -12.30 0.84
C ALA A 137 -9.04 -10.87 0.60
N LYS A 138 -9.54 -9.91 1.38
CA LYS A 138 -9.23 -8.48 1.25
C LYS A 138 -8.75 -7.90 2.58
N GLN A 139 -7.70 -7.08 2.51
CA GLN A 139 -7.23 -6.28 3.64
C GLN A 139 -7.06 -4.82 3.23
N ASP A 140 -7.74 -3.91 3.91
CA ASP A 140 -7.69 -2.47 3.63
C ASP A 140 -6.53 -1.79 4.34
N PHE A 141 -5.89 -0.86 3.64
CA PHE A 141 -4.77 -0.07 4.13
C PHE A 141 -5.05 1.43 3.96
N HIS A 142 -4.57 2.21 4.93
CA HIS A 142 -4.45 3.66 4.77
C HIS A 142 -3.13 3.96 4.06
N VAL A 143 -3.17 4.86 3.09
CA VAL A 143 -1.98 5.26 2.33
C VAL A 143 -1.37 6.53 2.94
N LEU A 144 -0.05 6.51 3.09
CA LEU A 144 0.77 7.66 3.46
C LEU A 144 1.95 7.77 2.49
N PHE A 145 2.38 9.01 2.23
CA PHE A 145 3.55 9.29 1.42
C PHE A 145 4.79 9.35 2.32
N VAL A 146 5.81 8.56 2.00
CA VAL A 146 7.14 8.72 2.59
C VAL A 146 7.94 9.64 1.67
N ILE A 147 8.25 10.84 2.15
CA ILE A 147 8.98 11.87 1.38
C ILE A 147 10.45 12.02 1.81
N GLY A 148 10.87 11.25 2.82
CA GLY A 148 12.26 11.20 3.24
C GLY A 148 12.50 10.18 4.36
N VAL A 149 13.74 9.71 4.46
CA VAL A 149 14.22 8.91 5.59
C VAL A 149 15.11 9.80 6.45
N VAL A 150 14.82 9.88 7.75
CA VAL A 150 15.65 10.64 8.69
C VAL A 150 16.88 9.78 8.99
N ALA A 151 18.03 10.18 8.45
CA ALA A 151 19.29 9.49 8.68
C ALA A 151 19.57 9.38 10.19
N LYS A 152 20.00 8.18 10.63
CA LYS A 152 20.62 8.05 11.95
C LYS A 152 21.88 8.91 11.94
N LYS A 153 22.03 9.82 12.90
CA LYS A 153 23.34 10.43 13.16
C LYS A 153 24.32 9.29 13.37
N ARG A 154 25.42 9.25 12.61
CA ARG A 154 26.57 8.44 12.97
C ARG A 154 26.97 8.89 14.38
N ALA A 155 27.11 7.95 15.31
CA ALA A 155 27.82 8.24 16.54
C ALA A 155 29.21 8.73 16.12
N SER A 156 29.61 9.91 16.59
CA SER A 156 30.98 10.37 16.46
C SER A 156 31.87 9.29 17.09
N ALA A 157 32.86 8.82 16.34
CA ALA A 157 33.96 8.08 16.93
C ALA A 157 34.81 9.12 17.67
N ASP A 158 34.83 9.02 19.00
CA ASP A 158 35.83 9.70 19.84
C ASP A 158 37.15 8.91 19.79
#